data_AF-A0A6L3JQ43-F1
#
_entry.id   AF-A0A6L3JQ43-F1
#
_cell.length_a   1.000
_cell.length_b   1.000
_cell.length_c   1.000
_cell.angle_alpha   90.00
_cell.angle_beta   90.00
_cell.angle_gamma   90.00
#
_symmetry.space_group_name_H-M   'P 1'
#
loop_
_entity.id
_entity.type
_entity.pdbx_description
1 polymer ?
#
loop_
_entity_poly.entity_id
_entity_poly.type
_entity_poly.pdbx_seq_one_letter_code
_entity_poly.pdbx_strand_id
1 'polypeptide(L)'
;WNADTDWQDEVLQNGFITNNNISVTGASEKHSFYLGMGYSYEQGNIKHEKFSKITLNASNEYKITDKIKVGFQFNGARMLPADSKSVLNAVRTTPIAPVFNEEYQLYAALPEFQKAQMMNPMVDVDLKANTTRAENYRASGNIYGEVDFLEHFNFRAVFSMDYGSNNGRTYQPIIKVYDNTVKGNVATLGTGKTEVSQFKENETKVQSDYVLTYTNSFGDHNLTATAGFTTYYNSLSRLDAARGQGIGLVIPDNPDKWFVSIGDLATATNGSTQWERTTVSFLGRVIYNYKGKYLFNGSFRRDGSSAFSYTGNQWQNFYSAGAGWLMTEEEFMKDISWLDMLKLKGSWGTLVNQNLDTAYPAEPLLENAFGAVFGNPSTIYPGYQLAYLP
;
A
#
# COMPACT_ATOMS: atom_id res chain seq x y z
N TRP A 1 31.80 31.73 -7.85
CA TRP A 1 31.26 30.38 -8.05
C TRP A 1 31.90 29.86 -9.33
N ASN A 2 32.86 28.95 -9.22
CA ASN A 2 33.69 28.50 -10.35
C ASN A 2 33.71 26.96 -10.47
N ALA A 3 32.76 26.27 -9.84
CA ALA A 3 32.64 24.82 -9.94
C ALA A 3 31.87 24.43 -11.21
N ASP A 4 31.95 23.15 -11.58
CA ASP A 4 31.15 22.51 -12.63
C ASP A 4 30.71 21.14 -12.12
N THR A 5 29.79 21.16 -11.16
CA THR A 5 29.36 19.98 -10.40
C THR A 5 28.24 19.26 -11.13
N ASP A 6 28.46 17.98 -11.44
CA ASP A 6 27.39 17.07 -11.85
C ASP A 6 26.66 16.51 -10.61
N TRP A 7 25.63 17.22 -10.18
CA TRP A 7 24.85 16.83 -9.00
C TRP A 7 24.17 15.46 -9.12
N GLN A 8 23.91 14.97 -10.33
CA GLN A 8 23.32 13.65 -10.51
C GLN A 8 24.35 12.56 -10.26
N ASP A 9 25.57 12.72 -10.78
CA ASP A 9 26.68 11.81 -10.49
C ASP A 9 27.05 11.82 -8.99
N GLU A 10 26.94 12.98 -8.33
CA GLU A 10 27.18 13.09 -6.90
C GLU A 10 26.13 12.40 -6.02
N VAL A 11 24.87 12.37 -6.44
CA VAL A 11 23.79 11.74 -5.66
C VAL A 11 23.66 10.25 -5.96
N LEU A 12 23.95 9.85 -7.19
CA LEU A 12 23.72 8.50 -7.68
C LEU A 12 24.90 7.57 -7.38
N GLN A 13 24.61 6.28 -7.41
CA GLN A 13 25.57 5.18 -7.34
C GLN A 13 25.08 4.00 -8.16
N ASN A 14 25.98 3.10 -8.54
CA ASN A 14 25.60 1.80 -9.06
C ASN A 14 25.06 0.93 -7.90
N GLY A 15 23.76 0.69 -7.91
CA GLY A 15 23.10 -0.24 -6.99
C GLY A 15 23.31 -1.70 -7.39
N PHE A 16 23.09 -2.61 -6.46
CA PHE A 16 23.00 -4.04 -6.74
C PHE A 16 21.81 -4.65 -6.03
N ILE A 17 21.22 -5.67 -6.65
CA ILE A 17 20.02 -6.34 -6.17
C ILE A 17 20.31 -7.83 -6.07
N THR A 18 19.93 -8.44 -4.95
CA THR A 18 19.98 -9.88 -4.76
C THR A 18 18.62 -10.40 -4.33
N ASN A 19 18.24 -11.53 -4.90
CA ASN A 19 16.99 -12.21 -4.58
C ASN A 19 17.29 -13.69 -4.40
N ASN A 20 17.11 -14.19 -3.19
CA ASN A 20 17.35 -15.59 -2.83
C ASN A 20 16.02 -16.21 -2.40
N ASN A 21 15.65 -17.34 -2.99
CA ASN A 21 14.42 -18.03 -2.65
C ASN A 21 14.71 -19.52 -2.48
N ILE A 22 14.17 -20.11 -1.43
CA ILE A 22 14.22 -21.55 -1.17
C ILE A 22 12.79 -22.00 -0.95
N SER A 23 12.40 -23.08 -1.61
CA SER A 23 11.07 -23.66 -1.43
C SER A 23 11.13 -25.19 -1.40
N VAL A 24 10.15 -25.76 -0.70
CA VAL A 24 9.87 -27.18 -0.63
C VAL A 24 8.42 -27.37 -1.00
N THR A 25 8.16 -28.28 -1.92
CA THR A 25 6.82 -28.63 -2.36
C THR A 25 6.64 -30.14 -2.34
N GLY A 26 5.40 -30.58 -2.18
CA GLY A 26 5.08 -31.99 -2.29
C GLY A 26 3.59 -32.18 -2.53
N ALA A 27 3.27 -33.20 -3.31
CA ALA A 27 1.90 -33.56 -3.63
C ALA A 27 1.73 -35.09 -3.61
N SER A 28 0.58 -35.52 -3.14
CA SER A 28 0.03 -36.87 -3.20
C SER A 28 -1.43 -36.78 -3.66
N GLU A 29 -2.11 -37.93 -3.79
CA GLU A 29 -3.52 -37.96 -4.18
C GLU A 29 -4.43 -37.16 -3.24
N LYS A 30 -4.13 -37.18 -1.92
CA LYS A 30 -4.94 -36.57 -0.86
C LYS A 30 -4.42 -35.23 -0.36
N HIS A 31 -3.17 -34.88 -0.62
CA HIS A 31 -2.52 -33.74 0.02
C HIS A 31 -1.55 -33.04 -0.92
N SER A 32 -1.58 -31.71 -0.94
CA SER A 32 -0.52 -30.92 -1.57
C SER A 32 -0.11 -29.77 -0.66
N PHE A 33 1.19 -29.46 -0.64
CA PHE A 33 1.72 -28.38 0.17
C PHE A 33 2.84 -27.62 -0.56
N TYR A 34 2.99 -26.38 -0.13
CA TYR A 34 4.09 -25.50 -0.51
C TYR A 34 4.58 -24.79 0.74
N LEU A 35 5.90 -24.73 0.92
CA LEU A 35 6.56 -23.87 1.88
C LEU A 35 7.73 -23.18 1.18
N GLY A 36 7.78 -21.86 1.20
CA GLY A 36 8.84 -21.08 0.59
C GLY A 36 9.27 -19.92 1.48
N MET A 37 10.56 -19.63 1.47
CA MET A 37 11.15 -18.47 2.13
C MET A 37 11.97 -17.69 1.10
N GLY A 38 11.84 -16.36 1.13
CA GLY A 38 12.57 -15.46 0.26
C GLY A 38 13.32 -14.40 1.05
N TYR A 39 14.49 -13.99 0.56
CA TYR A 39 15.22 -12.81 1.00
C TYR A 39 15.61 -11.97 -0.20
N SER A 40 15.12 -10.73 -0.21
CA SER A 40 15.47 -9.70 -1.18
C SER A 40 16.29 -8.63 -0.47
N TYR A 41 17.41 -8.24 -1.07
CA TYR A 41 18.22 -7.10 -0.65
C TYR A 41 18.53 -6.23 -1.87
N GLU A 42 18.38 -4.93 -1.71
CA GLU A 42 18.67 -3.94 -2.74
C GLU A 42 19.46 -2.78 -2.14
N GLN A 43 20.61 -2.49 -2.75
CA GLN A 43 21.28 -1.21 -2.61
C GLN A 43 20.72 -0.30 -3.71
N GLY A 44 20.08 0.80 -3.31
CA GLY A 44 19.44 1.73 -4.23
C GLY A 44 20.44 2.50 -5.09
N ASN A 45 19.93 3.10 -6.17
CA ASN A 45 20.75 3.95 -7.05
C ASN A 45 21.04 5.33 -6.45
N ILE A 46 20.37 5.74 -5.39
CA ILE A 46 20.76 6.91 -4.59
C ILE A 46 21.67 6.44 -3.46
N LYS A 47 22.74 7.20 -3.18
CA LYS A 47 23.68 6.88 -2.09
C LYS A 47 22.93 6.66 -0.76
N HIS A 48 23.40 5.69 0.02
CA HIS A 48 22.85 5.24 1.31
C HIS A 48 21.47 4.57 1.31
N GLU A 49 20.76 4.52 0.19
CA GLU A 49 19.50 3.78 0.12
C GLU A 49 19.73 2.27 0.20
N LYS A 50 19.03 1.63 1.14
CA LYS A 50 19.08 0.18 1.36
C LYS A 50 17.70 -0.35 1.66
N PHE A 51 17.29 -1.36 0.92
CA PHE A 51 16.03 -2.07 1.10
C PHE A 51 16.31 -3.54 1.44
N SER A 52 15.53 -4.11 2.36
CA SER A 52 15.52 -5.56 2.52
C SER A 52 14.16 -6.10 2.89
N LYS A 53 13.86 -7.31 2.42
CA LYS A 53 12.58 -7.98 2.65
C LYS A 53 12.77 -9.48 2.83
N ILE A 54 12.23 -10.00 3.92
CA ILE A 54 12.06 -11.43 4.16
C ILE A 54 10.61 -11.78 3.87
N THR A 55 10.38 -12.85 3.10
CA THR A 55 9.05 -13.39 2.84
C THR A 55 8.95 -14.84 3.28
N LEU A 56 7.77 -15.23 3.74
CA LEU A 56 7.40 -16.60 4.09
C LEU A 56 6.07 -16.92 3.44
N ASN A 57 6.03 -17.94 2.60
CA ASN A 57 4.84 -18.36 1.88
C ASN A 57 4.55 -19.81 2.24
N ALA A 58 3.34 -20.10 2.70
CA ALA A 58 2.90 -21.45 3.04
C ALA A 58 1.52 -21.70 2.44
N SER A 59 1.31 -22.85 1.84
CA SER A 59 -0.03 -23.29 1.46
C SER A 59 -0.19 -24.78 1.65
N ASN A 60 -1.42 -25.17 1.90
CA ASN A 60 -1.81 -26.55 2.05
C ASN A 60 -3.19 -26.78 1.46
N GLU A 61 -3.37 -27.94 0.87
CA GLU A 61 -4.65 -28.45 0.43
C GLU A 61 -4.74 -29.91 0.85
N TYR A 62 -5.89 -30.26 1.44
CA TYR A 62 -6.18 -31.59 1.90
C TYR A 62 -7.57 -32.04 1.43
N LYS A 63 -7.61 -33.15 0.70
CA LYS A 63 -8.84 -33.84 0.30
C LYS A 63 -9.23 -34.80 1.42
N ILE A 64 -10.22 -34.40 2.22
CA ILE A 64 -10.77 -35.23 3.30
C ILE A 64 -11.46 -36.45 2.69
N THR A 65 -12.22 -36.23 1.62
CA THR A 65 -12.85 -37.25 0.76
C THR A 65 -12.80 -36.77 -0.69
N ASP A 66 -13.32 -37.57 -1.63
CA ASP A 66 -13.45 -37.13 -3.03
C ASP A 66 -14.44 -35.95 -3.21
N LYS A 67 -15.25 -35.65 -2.18
CA LYS A 67 -16.27 -34.60 -2.19
C LYS A 67 -15.96 -33.43 -1.26
N ILE A 68 -14.98 -33.56 -0.37
CA ILE A 68 -14.70 -32.55 0.66
C ILE A 68 -13.21 -32.21 0.62
N LYS A 69 -12.94 -30.92 0.42
CA LYS A 69 -11.60 -30.38 0.36
C LYS A 69 -11.50 -29.16 1.28
N VAL A 70 -10.37 -29.06 1.98
CA VAL A 70 -10.02 -27.90 2.78
C VAL A 70 -8.63 -27.44 2.41
N GLY A 71 -8.34 -26.17 2.62
CA GLY A 71 -7.00 -25.67 2.41
C GLY A 71 -6.78 -24.32 3.06
N PHE A 72 -5.51 -23.91 3.07
CA PHE A 72 -5.11 -22.58 3.46
C PHE A 72 -3.98 -22.06 2.57
N GLN A 73 -3.89 -20.75 2.52
CA GLN A 73 -2.75 -20.03 1.96
C GLN A 73 -2.34 -18.94 2.94
N PHE A 74 -1.04 -18.76 3.13
CA PHE A 74 -0.45 -17.79 4.02
C PHE A 74 0.78 -17.16 3.37
N ASN A 75 0.92 -15.85 3.51
CA ASN A 75 2.06 -15.06 3.09
C ASN A 75 2.40 -14.09 4.23
N GLY A 76 3.60 -14.20 4.77
CA GLY A 76 4.18 -13.28 5.74
C GLY A 76 5.33 -12.51 5.11
N ALA A 77 5.49 -11.24 5.50
CA ALA A 77 6.63 -10.44 5.11
C ALA A 77 7.09 -9.52 6.26
N ARG A 78 8.41 -9.41 6.42
CA ARG A 78 9.06 -8.32 7.15
C ARG A 78 9.89 -7.53 6.16
N MET A 79 9.69 -6.22 6.13
CA MET A 79 10.34 -5.32 5.19
C MET A 79 10.98 -4.16 5.96
N LEU A 80 12.24 -3.91 5.66
CA LEU A 80 12.96 -2.70 6.02
C LEU A 80 13.00 -1.84 4.75
N PRO A 81 12.07 -0.86 4.59
CA PRO A 81 12.07 0.01 3.44
C PRO A 81 13.32 0.89 3.40
N ALA A 82 13.68 1.36 2.21
CA ALA A 82 14.76 2.32 2.05
C ALA A 82 14.38 3.66 2.70
N ASP A 83 15.37 4.32 3.29
CA ASP A 83 15.29 5.74 3.67
C ASP A 83 15.42 6.60 2.40
N SER A 84 14.36 6.56 1.58
CA SER A 84 14.44 7.07 0.22
C SER A 84 14.60 8.59 0.16
N LYS A 85 15.49 9.07 -0.70
CA LYS A 85 15.75 10.50 -0.92
C LYS A 85 15.30 10.94 -2.30
N SER A 86 15.24 12.26 -2.51
CA SER A 86 14.76 12.84 -3.77
C SER A 86 15.92 13.22 -4.67
N VAL A 87 15.87 12.77 -5.93
CA VAL A 87 16.77 13.23 -7.00
C VAL A 87 16.35 14.58 -7.59
N LEU A 88 15.15 15.08 -7.26
CA LEU A 88 14.60 16.30 -7.87
C LEU A 88 15.52 17.51 -7.66
N ASN A 89 16.14 17.59 -6.47
CA ASN A 89 17.07 18.67 -6.16
C ASN A 89 18.37 18.54 -6.96
N ALA A 90 18.88 17.33 -7.22
CA ALA A 90 20.06 17.15 -8.07
C ALA A 90 19.84 17.64 -9.51
N VAL A 91 18.67 17.40 -10.09
CA VAL A 91 18.35 17.87 -11.46
C VAL A 91 18.19 19.39 -11.55
N ARG A 92 17.69 20.03 -10.49
CA ARG A 92 17.39 21.47 -10.48
C ARG A 92 18.55 22.34 -9.98
N THR A 93 19.51 21.77 -9.26
CA THR A 93 20.62 22.53 -8.67
C THR A 93 21.58 23.02 -9.75
N THR A 94 21.97 24.28 -9.66
CA THR A 94 22.95 24.87 -10.57
C THR A 94 24.34 24.20 -10.43
N PRO A 95 25.06 23.90 -11.52
CA PRO A 95 26.35 23.22 -11.43
C PRO A 95 27.49 24.11 -10.91
N ILE A 96 27.28 25.43 -10.77
CA ILE A 96 28.36 26.38 -10.45
C ILE A 96 28.83 26.38 -8.98
N ALA A 97 28.09 25.69 -8.11
CA ALA A 97 28.44 25.55 -6.69
C ALA A 97 29.24 24.28 -6.44
N PRO A 98 30.33 24.34 -5.65
CA PRO A 98 31.04 23.14 -5.24
C PRO A 98 30.15 22.28 -4.34
N VAL A 99 30.39 20.97 -4.32
CA VAL A 99 29.68 20.05 -3.42
C VAL A 99 30.06 20.30 -1.96
N PHE A 100 31.36 20.41 -1.70
CA PHE A 100 31.95 20.42 -0.36
C PHE A 100 33.01 21.51 -0.26
N ASN A 101 33.12 22.12 0.91
CA ASN A 101 34.18 23.07 1.23
C ASN A 101 35.22 22.38 2.12
N GLU A 102 36.41 22.16 1.57
CA GLU A 102 37.50 21.44 2.24
C GLU A 102 38.08 22.19 3.45
N GLU A 103 38.07 23.52 3.46
CA GLU A 103 38.62 24.29 4.58
C GLU A 103 37.75 24.16 5.83
N TYR A 104 36.43 24.22 5.65
CA TYR A 104 35.45 24.15 6.74
C TYR A 104 34.97 22.72 7.02
N GLN A 105 35.28 21.75 6.16
CA GLN A 105 34.79 20.37 6.22
C GLN A 105 33.25 20.31 6.27
N LEU A 106 32.59 21.11 5.42
CA LEU A 106 31.14 21.21 5.34
C LEU A 106 30.68 21.22 3.88
N TYR A 107 29.51 20.65 3.61
CA TYR A 107 28.84 20.84 2.32
C TYR A 107 28.59 22.32 2.07
N ALA A 108 28.80 22.77 0.84
CA ALA A 108 28.63 24.18 0.50
C ALA A 108 27.15 24.51 0.25
N ALA A 109 26.73 25.70 0.67
CA ALA A 109 25.45 26.28 0.30
C ALA A 109 25.44 26.62 -1.20
N LEU A 110 24.22 26.72 -1.74
CA LEU A 110 24.02 27.13 -3.13
C LEU A 110 24.23 28.65 -3.30
N PRO A 111 24.31 29.14 -4.55
CA PRO A 111 24.37 30.57 -4.81
C PRO A 111 23.11 31.31 -4.35
N GLU A 112 23.24 32.61 -4.07
CA GLU A 112 22.17 33.45 -3.51
C GLU A 112 20.84 33.33 -4.27
N PHE A 113 20.88 33.28 -5.60
CA PHE A 113 19.68 33.19 -6.45
C PHE A 113 18.89 31.88 -6.30
N GLN A 114 19.48 30.85 -5.70
CA GLN A 114 18.86 29.52 -5.58
C GLN A 114 18.73 29.05 -4.11
N LYS A 115 19.64 29.46 -3.22
CA LYS A 115 19.73 28.91 -1.85
C LYS A 115 18.53 29.21 -0.93
N ALA A 116 17.70 30.19 -1.29
CA ALA A 116 16.46 30.50 -0.55
C ALA A 116 15.39 29.41 -0.69
N GLN A 117 15.41 28.64 -1.78
CA GLN A 117 14.39 27.62 -2.08
C GLN A 117 14.97 26.21 -2.18
N MET A 118 16.28 26.09 -2.35
CA MET A 118 16.96 24.82 -2.56
C MET A 118 18.21 24.74 -1.71
N MET A 119 18.57 23.52 -1.39
CA MET A 119 19.78 23.20 -0.64
C MET A 119 20.68 22.36 -1.53
N ASN A 120 21.96 22.30 -1.18
CA ASN A 120 22.87 21.34 -1.75
C ASN A 120 22.25 19.92 -1.64
N PRO A 121 22.07 19.18 -2.75
CA PRO A 121 21.44 17.85 -2.76
C PRO A 121 22.07 16.86 -1.78
N MET A 122 23.37 16.98 -1.53
CA MET A 122 24.08 16.10 -0.59
C MET A 122 23.67 16.32 0.87
N VAL A 123 23.01 17.44 1.19
CA VAL A 123 22.40 17.63 2.52
C VAL A 123 21.31 16.60 2.77
N ASP A 124 20.49 16.27 1.77
CA ASP A 124 19.45 15.26 1.93
C ASP A 124 20.00 13.84 1.82
N VAL A 125 21.01 13.64 0.96
CA VAL A 125 21.56 12.32 0.65
C VAL A 125 22.55 11.84 1.71
N ASP A 126 23.51 12.67 2.13
CA ASP A 126 24.55 12.30 3.08
C ASP A 126 24.21 12.75 4.52
N LEU A 127 23.87 14.04 4.71
CA LEU A 127 23.66 14.56 6.07
C LEU A 127 22.35 14.11 6.72
N LYS A 128 21.38 13.64 5.92
CA LYS A 128 20.15 12.99 6.40
C LYS A 128 20.12 11.50 6.06
N ALA A 129 21.26 10.90 5.73
CA ALA A 129 21.36 9.47 5.49
C ALA A 129 21.02 8.68 6.75
N ASN A 130 20.25 7.60 6.60
CA ASN A 130 19.91 6.67 7.68
C ASN A 130 19.19 7.33 8.88
N THR A 131 18.59 8.51 8.71
CA THR A 131 17.87 9.19 9.80
C THR A 131 16.43 8.71 9.94
N THR A 132 15.94 7.89 9.00
CA THR A 132 14.65 7.22 9.11
C THR A 132 14.85 5.72 9.30
N ARG A 133 14.23 5.17 10.36
CA ARG A 133 14.09 3.72 10.58
C ARG A 133 12.62 3.36 10.45
N ALA A 134 12.29 2.58 9.43
CA ALA A 134 10.96 2.02 9.29
C ALA A 134 11.01 0.49 9.26
N GLU A 135 9.96 -0.13 9.80
CA GLU A 135 9.74 -1.57 9.79
C GLU A 135 8.28 -1.84 9.42
N ASN A 136 8.10 -2.59 8.34
CA ASN A 136 6.79 -2.96 7.84
C ASN A 136 6.62 -4.48 7.98
N TYR A 137 5.55 -4.88 8.65
CA TYR A 137 5.14 -6.26 8.80
C TYR A 137 3.84 -6.46 8.04
N ARG A 138 3.72 -7.55 7.29
CA ARG A 138 2.47 -7.92 6.64
C ARG A 138 2.22 -9.41 6.75
N ALA A 139 1.02 -9.79 7.12
CA ALA A 139 0.56 -11.17 7.14
C ALA A 139 -0.76 -11.23 6.38
N SER A 140 -0.81 -12.03 5.33
CA SER A 140 -2.02 -12.21 4.52
C SER A 140 -2.25 -13.67 4.21
N GLY A 141 -3.50 -14.07 4.12
CA GLY A 141 -3.84 -15.45 3.89
C GLY A 141 -5.32 -15.71 3.82
N ASN A 142 -5.66 -16.95 3.52
CA ASN A 142 -7.02 -17.43 3.54
C ASN A 142 -7.08 -18.88 4.03
N ILE A 143 -8.22 -19.23 4.59
CA ILE A 143 -8.65 -20.61 4.81
C ILE A 143 -9.91 -20.83 3.98
N TYR A 144 -10.07 -22.04 3.45
CA TYR A 144 -11.26 -22.37 2.70
C TYR A 144 -11.70 -23.81 2.90
N GLY A 145 -12.99 -24.02 2.71
CA GLY A 145 -13.62 -25.33 2.61
C GLY A 145 -14.48 -25.40 1.36
N GLU A 146 -14.47 -26.56 0.71
CA GLU A 146 -15.22 -26.84 -0.51
C GLU A 146 -15.89 -28.21 -0.39
N VAL A 147 -17.16 -28.28 -0.78
CA VAL A 147 -17.97 -29.50 -0.69
C VAL A 147 -18.86 -29.71 -1.91
N ASP A 148 -18.73 -30.89 -2.52
CA ASP A 148 -19.66 -31.39 -3.53
C ASP A 148 -20.80 -32.15 -2.83
N PHE A 149 -21.85 -31.44 -2.44
CA PHE A 149 -22.90 -31.97 -1.57
C PHE A 149 -24.03 -32.68 -2.32
N LEU A 150 -24.24 -32.35 -3.61
CA LEU A 150 -25.15 -33.03 -4.53
C LEU A 150 -24.48 -33.17 -5.89
N GLU A 151 -25.03 -34.04 -6.75
CA GLU A 151 -24.58 -34.14 -8.13
C GLU A 151 -24.68 -32.77 -8.79
N HIS A 152 -23.60 -32.34 -9.47
CA HIS A 152 -23.46 -31.03 -10.10
C HIS A 152 -23.35 -29.82 -9.17
N PHE A 153 -23.49 -29.96 -7.84
CA PHE A 153 -23.45 -28.83 -6.91
C PHE A 153 -22.19 -28.80 -6.05
N ASN A 154 -21.50 -27.67 -6.08
CA ASN A 154 -20.33 -27.36 -5.29
C ASN A 154 -20.60 -26.14 -4.42
N PHE A 155 -20.32 -26.23 -3.13
CA PHE A 155 -20.35 -25.09 -2.21
C PHE A 155 -18.93 -24.79 -1.71
N ARG A 156 -18.53 -23.53 -1.78
CA ARG A 156 -17.22 -23.06 -1.35
C ARG A 156 -17.36 -21.89 -0.39
N ALA A 157 -16.72 -21.99 0.76
CA ALA A 157 -16.58 -20.93 1.74
C ALA A 157 -15.10 -20.57 1.90
N VAL A 158 -14.79 -19.27 1.85
CA VAL A 158 -13.43 -18.74 2.00
C VAL A 158 -13.45 -17.63 3.04
N PHE A 159 -12.50 -17.67 3.96
CA PHE A 159 -12.22 -16.57 4.89
C PHE A 159 -10.79 -16.10 4.64
N SER A 160 -10.63 -14.82 4.30
CA SER A 160 -9.34 -14.20 3.99
C SER A 160 -9.06 -13.05 4.96
N MET A 161 -7.80 -12.89 5.34
CA MET A 161 -7.33 -11.79 6.17
C MET A 161 -6.01 -11.24 5.63
N ASP A 162 -5.85 -9.93 5.67
CA ASP A 162 -4.61 -9.21 5.38
C ASP A 162 -4.40 -8.17 6.46
N TYR A 163 -3.29 -8.29 7.20
CA TYR A 163 -2.91 -7.42 8.28
C TYR A 163 -1.57 -6.79 7.97
N GLY A 164 -1.51 -5.46 7.94
CA GLY A 164 -0.29 -4.68 7.80
C GLY A 164 0.01 -3.91 9.07
N SER A 165 1.28 -3.81 9.44
CA SER A 165 1.77 -2.91 10.49
C SER A 165 2.98 -2.15 9.96
N ASN A 166 2.85 -0.84 9.84
CA ASN A 166 3.92 0.07 9.43
C ASN A 166 4.34 0.88 10.65
N ASN A 167 5.61 0.80 11.02
CA ASN A 167 6.16 1.54 12.15
C ASN A 167 7.38 2.31 11.67
N GLY A 168 7.49 3.58 12.03
CA GLY A 168 8.62 4.39 11.62
C GLY A 168 9.05 5.38 12.69
N ARG A 169 10.35 5.69 12.67
CA ARG A 169 10.98 6.72 13.48
C ARG A 169 11.88 7.54 12.57
N THR A 170 11.80 8.85 12.68
CA THR A 170 12.66 9.76 11.93
C THR A 170 13.34 10.72 12.90
N TYR A 171 14.65 10.85 12.74
CA TYR A 171 15.46 11.86 13.40
C TYR A 171 15.74 13.02 12.45
N GLN A 172 15.57 14.22 12.96
CA GLN A 172 15.98 15.43 12.30
C GLN A 172 17.26 15.95 12.98
N PRO A 173 18.42 15.93 12.32
CA PRO A 173 19.66 16.46 12.88
C PRO A 173 19.74 17.99 12.78
N ILE A 174 20.69 18.57 13.51
CA ILE A 174 21.14 19.95 13.26
C ILE A 174 22.11 19.90 12.07
N ILE A 175 21.76 20.59 11.00
CA ILE A 175 22.54 20.59 9.77
C ILE A 175 23.28 21.91 9.64
N LYS A 176 24.60 21.83 9.46
CA LYS A 176 25.47 22.98 9.19
C LYS A 176 26.06 22.85 7.79
N VAL A 177 26.12 23.96 7.07
CA VAL A 177 26.72 24.07 5.73
C VAL A 177 27.64 25.27 5.68
N TYR A 178 28.62 25.21 4.78
CA TYR A 178 29.46 26.35 4.47
C TYR A 178 28.68 27.36 3.62
N ASP A 179 28.58 28.61 4.07
CA ASP A 179 27.95 29.69 3.30
C ASP A 179 28.78 30.96 3.44
N ASN A 180 29.43 31.39 2.36
CA ASN A 180 30.32 32.54 2.37
C ASN A 180 29.60 33.90 2.53
N THR A 181 28.27 33.93 2.48
CA THR A 181 27.51 35.18 2.65
C THR A 181 27.09 35.43 4.09
N VAL A 182 27.30 34.46 4.99
CA VAL A 182 26.95 34.61 6.42
C VAL A 182 28.19 34.84 7.27
N LYS A 183 28.00 35.56 8.38
CA LYS A 183 29.10 35.84 9.32
C LYS A 183 29.68 34.54 9.86
N GLY A 184 30.99 34.35 9.70
CA GLY A 184 31.70 33.14 10.14
C GLY A 184 31.64 31.98 9.15
N ASN A 185 31.07 32.19 7.96
CA ASN A 185 31.01 31.26 6.83
C ASN A 185 30.27 29.94 7.09
N VAL A 186 29.50 29.83 8.18
CA VAL A 186 28.74 28.63 8.55
C VAL A 186 27.29 28.99 8.79
N ALA A 187 26.40 28.40 7.99
CA ALA A 187 24.96 28.53 8.15
C ALA A 187 24.38 27.27 8.80
N THR A 188 23.48 27.46 9.78
CA THR A 188 22.65 26.37 10.32
C THR A 188 21.34 26.35 9.56
N LEU A 189 20.97 25.19 9.04
CA LEU A 189 19.77 25.02 8.23
C LEU A 189 18.53 24.68 9.08
N GLY A 190 17.35 25.05 8.57
CA GLY A 190 16.07 24.77 9.23
C GLY A 190 15.93 25.49 10.57
N THR A 191 15.33 24.82 11.56
CA THR A 191 15.11 25.37 12.91
C THR A 191 16.38 25.42 13.76
N GLY A 192 17.49 24.80 13.30
CA GLY A 192 18.70 24.60 14.10
C GLY A 192 18.47 23.73 15.34
N LYS A 193 17.41 22.91 15.32
CA LYS A 193 17.00 22.06 16.43
C LYS A 193 16.88 20.61 15.99
N THR A 194 17.27 19.69 16.87
CA THR A 194 17.01 18.26 16.64
C THR A 194 15.56 17.91 16.97
N GLU A 195 15.00 16.93 16.26
CA GLU A 195 13.66 16.39 16.53
C GLU A 195 13.62 14.88 16.31
N VAL A 196 12.76 14.18 17.04
CA VAL A 196 12.38 12.80 16.75
C VAL A 196 10.88 12.74 16.54
N SER A 197 10.47 12.16 15.42
CA SER A 197 9.09 11.76 15.17
C SER A 197 8.98 10.24 15.12
N GLN A 198 7.81 9.72 15.50
CA GLN A 198 7.49 8.31 15.44
C GLN A 198 6.03 8.14 15.03
N PHE A 199 5.78 7.13 14.20
CA PHE A 199 4.43 6.68 13.90
C PHE A 199 4.27 5.17 14.10
N LYS A 200 3.04 4.77 14.38
CA LYS A 200 2.58 3.38 14.36
C LYS A 200 1.26 3.33 13.60
N GLU A 201 1.19 2.49 12.59
CA GLU A 201 0.03 2.34 11.74
C GLU A 201 -0.27 0.85 11.56
N ASN A 202 -1.54 0.48 11.71
CA ASN A 202 -2.02 -0.85 11.42
C ASN A 202 -3.18 -0.76 10.41
N GLU A 203 -3.17 -1.63 9.41
CA GLU A 203 -4.28 -1.80 8.47
C GLU A 203 -4.78 -3.24 8.55
N THR A 204 -6.09 -3.44 8.66
CA THR A 204 -6.72 -4.76 8.74
C THR A 204 -7.78 -4.91 7.67
N LYS A 205 -7.62 -5.92 6.81
CA LYS A 205 -8.59 -6.30 5.79
C LYS A 205 -9.08 -7.71 6.05
N VAL A 206 -10.39 -7.90 6.00
CA VAL A 206 -11.04 -9.21 6.19
C VAL A 206 -12.07 -9.41 5.10
N GLN A 207 -12.04 -10.56 4.42
CA GLN A 207 -13.02 -10.92 3.41
C GLN A 207 -13.60 -12.30 3.70
N SER A 208 -14.91 -12.45 3.52
CA SER A 208 -15.57 -13.76 3.59
C SER A 208 -16.40 -13.96 2.33
N ASP A 209 -16.17 -15.06 1.62
CA ASP A 209 -16.85 -15.41 0.38
C ASP A 209 -17.61 -16.73 0.56
N TYR A 210 -18.87 -16.74 0.16
CA TYR A 210 -19.73 -17.92 0.18
C TYR A 210 -20.37 -18.10 -1.18
N VAL A 211 -19.99 -19.16 -1.89
CA VAL A 211 -20.33 -19.34 -3.29
C VAL A 211 -20.89 -20.74 -3.50
N LEU A 212 -22.08 -20.79 -4.09
CA LEU A 212 -22.72 -22.00 -4.57
C LEU A 212 -22.61 -22.03 -6.10
N THR A 213 -22.13 -23.15 -6.65
CA THR A 213 -21.99 -23.37 -8.08
C THR A 213 -22.71 -24.64 -8.51
N TYR A 214 -23.50 -24.55 -9.56
CA TYR A 214 -24.10 -25.67 -10.28
C TYR A 214 -23.42 -25.82 -11.64
N THR A 215 -22.88 -27.01 -11.95
CA THR A 215 -22.24 -27.30 -13.24
C THR A 215 -22.80 -28.59 -13.83
N ASN A 216 -23.49 -28.47 -14.98
CA ASN A 216 -24.08 -29.62 -15.65
C ASN A 216 -23.91 -29.55 -17.18
N SER A 217 -23.74 -30.72 -17.78
CA SER A 217 -23.68 -30.94 -19.21
C SER A 217 -24.80 -31.90 -19.62
N PHE A 218 -25.72 -31.45 -20.48
CA PHE A 218 -26.87 -32.22 -20.92
C PHE A 218 -27.04 -32.12 -22.43
N GLY A 219 -26.84 -33.25 -23.13
CA GLY A 219 -26.75 -33.26 -24.59
C GLY A 219 -25.64 -32.31 -25.07
N ASP A 220 -26.01 -31.37 -25.93
CA ASP A 220 -25.10 -30.36 -26.49
C ASP A 220 -24.94 -29.10 -25.62
N HIS A 221 -25.54 -29.09 -24.43
CA HIS A 221 -25.62 -27.92 -23.56
C HIS A 221 -24.65 -28.06 -22.39
N ASN A 222 -23.93 -26.99 -22.08
CA ASN A 222 -23.10 -26.88 -20.89
C ASN A 222 -23.51 -25.63 -20.12
N LEU A 223 -23.87 -25.80 -18.85
CA LEU A 223 -24.34 -24.72 -17.98
C LEU A 223 -23.49 -24.68 -16.71
N THR A 224 -22.97 -23.50 -16.40
CA THR A 224 -22.43 -23.17 -15.08
C THR A 224 -23.21 -22.00 -14.51
N ALA A 225 -23.90 -22.21 -13.41
CA ALA A 225 -24.62 -21.16 -12.69
C ALA A 225 -24.03 -20.99 -11.29
N THR A 226 -23.74 -19.76 -10.91
CA THR A 226 -23.14 -19.43 -9.62
C THR A 226 -23.99 -18.38 -8.91
N ALA A 227 -24.19 -18.54 -7.61
CA ALA A 227 -24.79 -17.56 -6.73
C ALA A 227 -23.99 -17.50 -5.43
N GLY A 228 -23.89 -16.33 -4.82
CA GLY A 228 -23.15 -16.18 -3.58
C GLY A 228 -23.24 -14.79 -2.99
N PHE A 229 -22.56 -14.62 -1.86
CA PHE A 229 -22.33 -13.31 -1.29
C PHE A 229 -20.90 -13.19 -0.77
N THR A 230 -20.43 -11.95 -0.68
CA THR A 230 -19.13 -11.61 -0.13
C THR A 230 -19.26 -10.43 0.82
N THR A 231 -18.48 -10.48 1.89
CA THR A 231 -18.33 -9.38 2.86
C THR A 231 -16.88 -8.94 2.85
N TYR A 232 -16.62 -7.63 2.86
CA TYR A 232 -15.28 -7.07 2.93
C TYR A 232 -15.23 -5.99 4.01
N TYR A 233 -14.30 -6.13 4.95
CA TYR A 233 -14.00 -5.15 6.00
C TYR A 233 -12.58 -4.61 5.77
N ASN A 234 -12.40 -3.30 5.96
CA ASN A 234 -11.09 -2.66 5.95
C ASN A 234 -11.02 -1.60 7.05
N SER A 235 -9.96 -1.59 7.85
CA SER A 235 -9.71 -0.55 8.85
C SER A 235 -8.27 -0.10 8.86
N LEU A 236 -8.08 1.17 9.22
CA LEU A 236 -6.78 1.79 9.46
C LEU A 236 -6.78 2.39 10.86
N SER A 237 -5.70 2.20 11.61
CA SER A 237 -5.44 2.93 12.84
C SER A 237 -3.99 3.39 12.85
N ARG A 238 -3.79 4.71 12.91
CA ARG A 238 -2.49 5.36 12.93
C ARG A 238 -2.38 6.30 14.11
N LEU A 239 -1.24 6.25 14.79
CA LEU A 239 -0.82 7.19 15.82
C LEU A 239 0.54 7.78 15.43
N ASP A 240 0.66 9.10 15.53
CA ASP A 240 1.89 9.84 15.27
C ASP A 240 2.23 10.71 16.49
N ALA A 241 3.52 10.86 16.77
CA ALA A 241 4.00 11.79 17.78
C ALA A 241 5.38 12.32 17.42
N ALA A 242 5.70 13.54 17.84
CA ALA A 242 7.04 14.10 17.72
C ALA A 242 7.44 14.88 18.98
N ARG A 243 8.75 14.95 19.24
CA ARG A 243 9.36 15.86 20.22
C ARG A 243 10.68 16.39 19.71
N GLY A 244 10.84 17.69 19.82
CA GLY A 244 12.06 18.42 19.53
C GLY A 244 12.98 18.56 20.74
N GLN A 245 14.17 19.11 20.51
CA GLN A 245 14.97 19.67 21.60
C GLN A 245 14.31 20.95 22.14
N GLY A 246 14.37 21.11 23.46
CA GLY A 246 13.93 22.30 24.16
C GLY A 246 14.97 23.42 24.12
N ILE A 247 15.19 24.03 25.30
CA ILE A 247 16.28 25.00 25.54
C ILE A 247 17.58 24.27 25.98
N GLY A 248 17.47 22.98 26.32
CA GLY A 248 18.55 22.16 26.85
C GLY A 248 19.32 21.32 25.82
N LEU A 249 19.57 20.06 26.17
CA LEU A 249 20.42 19.15 25.40
C LEU A 249 19.84 18.80 24.03
N VAL A 250 20.73 18.67 23.04
CA VAL A 250 20.40 18.12 21.72
C VAL A 250 20.02 16.65 21.84
N ILE A 251 19.08 16.19 21.00
CA ILE A 251 18.79 14.78 20.89
C ILE A 251 19.98 14.12 20.17
N PRO A 252 20.60 13.08 20.75
CA PRO A 252 21.79 12.46 20.17
C PRO A 252 21.48 11.81 18.82
N ASP A 253 22.41 11.97 17.89
CA ASP A 253 22.44 11.25 16.61
C ASP A 253 22.83 9.77 16.85
N ASN A 254 21.89 9.03 17.44
CA ASN A 254 22.03 7.61 17.72
C ASN A 254 20.68 6.92 17.41
N PRO A 255 20.64 6.07 16.37
CA PRO A 255 19.42 5.37 15.95
C PRO A 255 18.74 4.52 17.02
N ASP A 256 19.47 4.09 18.05
CA ASP A 256 18.95 3.31 19.17
C ASP A 256 18.36 4.20 20.29
N LYS A 257 18.40 5.52 20.13
CA LYS A 257 17.85 6.50 21.08
C LYS A 257 16.71 7.36 20.50
N TRP A 258 16.38 7.20 19.22
CA TRP A 258 15.31 7.95 18.54
C TRP A 258 13.92 7.48 18.95
N PHE A 259 13.60 7.66 20.24
CA PHE A 259 12.27 7.49 20.79
C PHE A 259 11.71 8.86 21.12
N VAL A 260 10.43 9.08 20.87
CA VAL A 260 9.77 10.38 21.11
C VAL A 260 9.92 10.84 22.56
N SER A 261 10.08 9.94 23.53
CA SER A 261 10.25 10.28 24.95
C SER A 261 11.54 11.04 25.29
N ILE A 262 12.55 11.06 24.41
CA ILE A 262 13.84 11.71 24.68
C ILE A 262 13.81 13.24 24.52
N GLY A 263 12.87 13.77 23.72
CA GLY A 263 12.74 15.20 23.46
C GLY A 263 11.97 15.93 24.56
N ASP A 264 12.02 17.27 24.50
CA ASP A 264 11.37 18.14 25.48
C ASP A 264 9.85 18.02 25.40
N LEU A 265 9.21 17.80 26.54
CA LEU A 265 7.76 17.68 26.66
C LEU A 265 7.02 18.94 26.17
N ALA A 266 7.61 20.13 26.33
CA ALA A 266 7.03 21.40 25.88
C ALA A 266 6.93 21.50 24.35
N THR A 267 7.63 20.63 23.61
CA THR A 267 7.59 20.56 22.14
C THR A 267 6.74 19.40 21.62
N ALA A 268 6.06 18.67 22.51
CA ALA A 268 5.36 17.46 22.14
C ALA A 268 4.15 17.74 21.24
N THR A 269 4.12 17.03 20.12
CA THR A 269 2.95 16.94 19.24
C THR A 269 2.47 15.50 19.19
N ASN A 270 1.17 15.32 19.00
CA ASN A 270 0.56 14.02 18.77
C ASN A 270 -0.63 14.16 17.82
N GLY A 271 -0.94 13.07 17.14
CA GLY A 271 -2.09 12.98 16.24
C GLY A 271 -2.47 11.53 16.01
N SER A 272 -3.67 11.30 15.49
CA SER A 272 -4.07 9.98 15.03
C SER A 272 -4.95 10.09 13.80
N THR A 273 -5.03 9.01 13.03
CA THR A 273 -5.96 8.85 11.92
C THR A 273 -6.53 7.46 11.99
N GLN A 274 -7.85 7.35 12.04
CA GLN A 274 -8.53 6.07 12.19
C GLN A 274 -9.81 6.05 11.35
N TRP A 275 -10.09 4.92 10.71
CA TRP A 275 -11.35 4.70 10.00
C TRP A 275 -11.60 3.21 9.77
N GLU A 276 -12.86 2.88 9.51
CA GLU A 276 -13.30 1.53 9.19
C GLU A 276 -14.33 1.57 8.06
N ARG A 277 -14.30 0.60 7.15
CA ARG A 277 -15.23 0.47 6.04
C ARG A 277 -15.67 -0.97 5.91
N THR A 278 -16.93 -1.16 5.53
CA THR A 278 -17.47 -2.49 5.21
C THR A 278 -18.25 -2.46 3.90
N THR A 279 -18.22 -3.57 3.18
CA THR A 279 -19.00 -3.81 1.97
C THR A 279 -19.65 -5.18 2.07
N VAL A 280 -20.92 -5.28 1.67
CA VAL A 280 -21.62 -6.54 1.50
C VAL A 280 -22.15 -6.60 0.07
N SER A 281 -21.96 -7.75 -0.57
CA SER A 281 -22.25 -7.89 -1.99
C SER A 281 -22.89 -9.23 -2.28
N PHE A 282 -23.99 -9.19 -3.02
CA PHE A 282 -24.66 -10.39 -3.53
C PHE A 282 -24.33 -10.54 -5.02
N LEU A 283 -23.96 -11.73 -5.45
CA LEU A 283 -23.53 -12.00 -6.82
C LEU A 283 -24.26 -13.19 -7.43
N GLY A 284 -24.51 -13.10 -8.72
CA GLY A 284 -25.05 -14.16 -9.55
C GLY A 284 -24.35 -14.16 -10.91
N ARG A 285 -24.07 -15.35 -11.45
CA ARG A 285 -23.45 -15.52 -12.76
C ARG A 285 -23.99 -16.75 -13.47
N VAL A 286 -24.22 -16.63 -14.76
CA VAL A 286 -24.57 -17.75 -15.65
C VAL A 286 -23.60 -17.76 -16.82
N ILE A 287 -22.94 -18.89 -17.02
CA ILE A 287 -22.16 -19.20 -18.22
C ILE A 287 -22.85 -20.35 -18.92
N TYR A 288 -23.13 -20.17 -20.19
CA TYR A 288 -23.81 -21.18 -21.00
C TYR A 288 -23.08 -21.36 -22.32
N ASN A 289 -22.98 -22.61 -22.74
CA ASN A 289 -22.36 -23.01 -24.00
C ASN A 289 -23.26 -24.03 -24.69
N TYR A 290 -23.56 -23.78 -25.96
CA TYR A 290 -24.21 -24.73 -26.85
C TYR A 290 -23.25 -25.21 -27.93
N LYS A 291 -23.02 -26.52 -28.00
CA LYS A 291 -22.16 -27.23 -28.99
C LYS A 291 -20.70 -26.76 -29.06
N GLY A 292 -20.21 -26.04 -28.07
CA GLY A 292 -18.90 -25.36 -28.17
C GLY A 292 -18.90 -24.10 -29.04
N LYS A 293 -20.04 -23.77 -29.69
CA LYS A 293 -20.11 -22.72 -30.73
C LYS A 293 -20.71 -21.42 -30.21
N TYR A 294 -21.82 -21.51 -29.49
CA TYR A 294 -22.54 -20.35 -28.98
C TYR A 294 -22.30 -20.23 -27.49
N LEU A 295 -21.69 -19.12 -27.09
CA LEU A 295 -21.25 -18.84 -25.74
C LEU A 295 -22.04 -17.67 -25.21
N PHE A 296 -22.60 -17.81 -24.01
CA PHE A 296 -23.28 -16.74 -23.29
C PHE A 296 -22.67 -16.61 -21.89
N ASN A 297 -22.52 -15.37 -21.43
CA ASN A 297 -22.11 -15.06 -20.07
C ASN A 297 -22.94 -13.87 -19.56
N GLY A 298 -23.70 -14.07 -18.50
CA GLY A 298 -24.43 -13.02 -17.80
C GLY A 298 -23.98 -12.96 -16.34
N SER A 299 -23.89 -11.75 -15.80
CA SER A 299 -23.63 -11.55 -14.36
C SER A 299 -24.49 -10.43 -13.81
N PHE A 300 -24.88 -10.58 -12.56
CA PHE A 300 -25.56 -9.56 -11.77
C PHE A 300 -24.89 -9.47 -10.40
N ARG A 301 -24.77 -8.25 -9.88
CA ARG A 301 -24.21 -7.99 -8.56
C ARG A 301 -24.95 -6.82 -7.90
N ARG A 302 -25.22 -6.93 -6.60
CA ARG A 302 -25.77 -5.86 -5.77
C ARG A 302 -24.82 -5.59 -4.62
N ASP A 303 -24.23 -4.40 -4.61
CA ASP A 303 -23.19 -4.01 -3.66
C ASP A 303 -23.70 -2.93 -2.71
N GLY A 304 -23.51 -3.16 -1.42
CA GLY A 304 -23.79 -2.25 -0.33
C GLY A 304 -22.50 -1.80 0.33
N SER A 305 -22.27 -0.49 0.47
CA SER A 305 -21.04 0.06 1.06
C SER A 305 -21.33 1.00 2.22
N SER A 306 -20.61 0.83 3.33
CA SER A 306 -20.76 1.71 4.50
C SER A 306 -20.32 3.14 4.20
N ALA A 307 -19.40 3.37 3.26
CA ALA A 307 -18.91 4.70 2.91
C ALA A 307 -20.02 5.68 2.48
N PHE A 308 -21.16 5.15 2.03
CA PHE A 308 -22.34 5.92 1.62
C PHE A 308 -23.48 5.86 2.64
N SER A 309 -23.24 5.40 3.88
CA SER A 309 -24.27 5.26 4.92
C SER A 309 -25.07 6.54 5.15
N TYR A 310 -24.40 7.70 5.14
CA TYR A 310 -24.98 9.02 5.37
C TYR A 310 -25.76 9.60 4.17
N THR A 311 -25.65 9.02 2.98
CA THR A 311 -26.38 9.51 1.79
C THR A 311 -27.74 8.84 1.61
N GLY A 312 -28.00 7.74 2.32
CA GLY A 312 -29.16 6.87 2.07
C GLY A 312 -29.06 6.01 0.80
N ASN A 313 -27.95 6.11 0.06
CA ASN A 313 -27.73 5.41 -1.22
C ASN A 313 -26.58 4.39 -1.11
N GLN A 314 -26.62 3.51 -0.11
CA GLN A 314 -25.55 2.53 0.13
C GLN A 314 -25.47 1.44 -0.93
N TRP A 315 -26.58 1.20 -1.64
CA TRP A 315 -26.75 0.04 -2.52
C TRP A 315 -26.81 0.43 -3.99
N GLN A 316 -26.05 -0.28 -4.82
CA GLN A 316 -26.11 -0.17 -6.27
C GLN A 316 -26.10 -1.53 -6.96
N ASN A 317 -26.68 -1.58 -8.16
CA ASN A 317 -26.79 -2.79 -8.97
C ASN A 317 -25.88 -2.71 -10.19
N PHE A 318 -25.12 -3.78 -10.42
CA PHE A 318 -24.21 -3.93 -11.55
C PHE A 318 -24.55 -5.18 -12.33
N TYR A 319 -24.45 -5.09 -13.64
CA TYR A 319 -24.85 -6.16 -14.53
C TYR A 319 -23.94 -6.18 -15.75
N SER A 320 -23.72 -7.37 -16.27
CA SER A 320 -23.02 -7.56 -17.54
C SER A 320 -23.65 -8.69 -18.32
N ALA A 321 -23.64 -8.56 -19.64
CA ALA A 321 -24.05 -9.59 -20.57
C ALA A 321 -23.06 -9.64 -21.72
N GLY A 322 -22.70 -10.84 -22.15
CA GLY A 322 -21.83 -11.06 -23.28
C GLY A 322 -22.18 -12.33 -24.02
N ALA A 323 -21.94 -12.30 -25.32
CA ALA A 323 -22.10 -13.44 -26.20
C ALA A 323 -20.83 -13.64 -27.05
N GLY A 324 -20.55 -14.88 -27.39
CA GLY A 324 -19.49 -15.26 -28.30
C GLY A 324 -20.00 -16.32 -29.27
N TRP A 325 -19.54 -16.25 -30.51
CA TRP A 325 -19.85 -17.19 -31.55
C TRP A 325 -18.56 -17.66 -32.22
N LEU A 326 -18.24 -18.94 -32.06
CA LEU A 326 -17.13 -19.58 -32.74
C LEU A 326 -17.59 -19.99 -34.13
N MET A 327 -17.43 -19.09 -35.10
CA MET A 327 -17.92 -19.25 -36.47
C MET A 327 -17.20 -20.38 -37.21
N THR A 328 -15.92 -20.63 -36.92
CA THR A 328 -15.16 -21.71 -37.58
C THR A 328 -15.72 -23.10 -37.30
N GLU A 329 -16.50 -23.27 -36.24
CA GLU A 329 -17.19 -24.54 -35.97
C GLU A 329 -18.47 -24.72 -36.80
N GLU A 330 -18.91 -23.70 -37.54
CA GLU A 330 -20.09 -23.79 -38.38
C GLU A 330 -19.82 -24.61 -39.64
N GLU A 331 -20.82 -25.37 -40.09
CA GLU A 331 -20.70 -26.20 -41.29
C GLU A 331 -20.29 -25.38 -42.52
N PHE A 332 -20.73 -24.12 -42.63
CA PHE A 332 -20.41 -23.24 -43.75
C PHE A 332 -18.96 -22.71 -43.76
N MET A 333 -18.21 -22.87 -42.67
CA MET A 333 -16.81 -22.43 -42.58
C MET A 333 -15.81 -23.57 -42.74
N LYS A 334 -16.25 -24.84 -42.73
CA LYS A 334 -15.37 -26.02 -42.72
C LYS A 334 -14.44 -26.12 -43.94
N ASP A 335 -14.85 -25.58 -45.08
CA ASP A 335 -14.07 -25.63 -46.32
C ASP A 335 -12.98 -24.54 -46.39
N ILE A 336 -12.91 -23.64 -45.41
CA ILE A 336 -11.95 -22.53 -45.37
C ILE A 336 -10.67 -22.97 -44.64
N SER A 337 -9.67 -23.41 -45.40
CA SER A 337 -8.42 -23.97 -44.85
C SER A 337 -7.35 -22.95 -44.43
N TRP A 338 -7.48 -21.68 -44.83
CA TRP A 338 -6.51 -20.62 -44.47
C TRP A 338 -6.79 -19.98 -43.11
N LEU A 339 -7.93 -20.30 -42.47
CA LEU A 339 -8.42 -19.66 -41.26
C LEU A 339 -8.67 -20.70 -40.16
N ASP A 340 -7.76 -20.79 -39.19
CA ASP A 340 -7.84 -21.79 -38.11
C ASP A 340 -8.94 -21.51 -37.09
N MET A 341 -9.21 -20.23 -36.80
CA MET A 341 -10.19 -19.83 -35.80
C MET A 341 -10.79 -18.46 -36.11
N LEU A 342 -12.12 -18.40 -36.16
CA LEU A 342 -12.87 -17.14 -36.19
C LEU A 342 -13.89 -17.14 -35.08
N LYS A 343 -13.76 -16.17 -34.16
CA LYS A 343 -14.69 -15.98 -33.06
C LYS A 343 -15.16 -14.53 -33.02
N LEU A 344 -16.47 -14.33 -33.15
CA LEU A 344 -17.09 -13.04 -32.89
C LEU A 344 -17.49 -12.95 -31.42
N LYS A 345 -17.19 -11.84 -30.75
CA LYS A 345 -17.56 -11.61 -29.35
C LYS A 345 -18.08 -10.19 -29.18
N GLY A 346 -19.17 -10.05 -28.42
CA GLY A 346 -19.69 -8.77 -27.95
C GLY A 346 -20.04 -8.86 -26.48
N SER A 347 -19.82 -7.79 -25.72
CA SER A 347 -20.22 -7.71 -24.32
C SER A 347 -20.49 -6.28 -23.92
N TRP A 348 -21.42 -6.10 -22.99
CA TRP A 348 -21.76 -4.82 -22.39
C TRP A 348 -22.04 -5.02 -20.90
N GLY A 349 -21.68 -4.04 -20.08
CA GLY A 349 -21.93 -4.09 -18.65
C GLY A 349 -21.52 -2.82 -17.94
N THR A 350 -21.88 -2.75 -16.66
CA THR A 350 -21.57 -1.63 -15.76
C THR A 350 -20.46 -2.01 -14.79
N LEU A 351 -19.58 -1.05 -14.49
CA LEU A 351 -18.51 -1.16 -13.50
C LEU A 351 -18.69 -0.07 -12.45
N VAL A 352 -18.12 -0.28 -11.27
CA VAL A 352 -18.11 0.71 -10.18
C VAL A 352 -16.75 0.83 -9.56
N ASN A 353 -16.48 2.02 -9.05
CA ASN A 353 -15.38 2.30 -8.15
C ASN A 353 -15.92 3.03 -6.93
N GLN A 354 -15.65 2.50 -5.74
CA GLN A 354 -15.99 3.13 -4.46
C GLN A 354 -14.76 3.74 -3.77
N ASN A 355 -13.61 3.78 -4.44
CA ASN A 355 -12.43 4.40 -3.89
C ASN A 355 -12.61 5.93 -3.87
N LEU A 356 -12.48 6.50 -2.68
CA LEU A 356 -12.71 7.90 -2.37
C LEU A 356 -11.56 8.37 -1.50
N ASP A 357 -11.20 9.65 -1.59
CA ASP A 357 -10.08 10.26 -0.85
C ASP A 357 -10.27 10.19 0.68
N THR A 358 -11.52 10.20 1.14
CA THR A 358 -11.89 10.10 2.56
C THR A 358 -12.73 8.86 2.81
N ALA A 359 -12.69 8.33 4.05
CA ALA A 359 -13.40 7.11 4.43
C ALA A 359 -14.94 7.25 4.40
N TYR A 360 -15.46 8.41 4.77
CA TYR A 360 -16.88 8.73 4.76
C TYR A 360 -17.08 10.17 4.26
N PRO A 361 -17.15 10.40 2.93
CA PRO A 361 -17.20 11.75 2.38
C PRO A 361 -18.49 12.52 2.71
N ALA A 362 -19.55 11.81 3.11
CA ALA A 362 -20.83 12.40 3.49
C ALA A 362 -21.03 12.48 5.02
N GLU A 363 -20.02 12.12 5.81
CA GLU A 363 -20.05 12.22 7.27
C GLU A 363 -19.32 13.49 7.72
N PRO A 364 -19.97 14.40 8.44
CA PRO A 364 -19.29 15.55 9.00
C PRO A 364 -18.41 15.09 10.17
N LEU A 365 -17.10 15.19 10.02
CA LEU A 365 -16.14 14.85 11.07
C LEU A 365 -16.16 15.90 12.18
N LEU A 366 -15.78 15.51 13.39
CA LEU A 366 -15.47 16.49 14.44
C LEU A 366 -14.04 17.01 14.25
N GLU A 367 -13.88 18.32 14.25
CA GLU A 367 -12.58 18.99 14.19
C GLU A 367 -12.39 19.91 15.40
N ASN A 368 -11.13 20.14 15.75
CA ASN A 368 -10.80 21.10 16.81
C ASN A 368 -11.26 22.50 16.39
N ALA A 369 -12.09 23.12 17.21
CA ALA A 369 -12.54 24.49 17.05
C ALA A 369 -11.74 25.42 17.97
N PHE A 370 -12.04 26.73 17.90
CA PHE A 370 -11.47 27.70 18.82
C PHE A 370 -11.75 27.30 20.28
N GLY A 371 -10.69 27.25 21.08
CA GLY A 371 -10.82 27.10 22.53
C GLY A 371 -11.10 28.45 23.20
N ALA A 372 -11.68 28.39 24.40
CA ALA A 372 -11.90 29.56 25.24
C ALA A 372 -10.97 29.52 26.46
N VAL A 373 -10.53 30.69 26.94
CA VAL A 373 -9.69 30.81 28.13
C VAL A 373 -10.55 31.29 29.29
N PHE A 374 -10.63 30.51 30.37
CA PHE A 374 -11.38 30.87 31.58
C PHE A 374 -10.52 30.74 32.84
N GLY A 375 -10.87 31.49 33.89
CA GLY A 375 -10.31 31.37 35.23
C GLY A 375 -9.03 32.17 35.51
N ASN A 376 -8.62 32.17 36.79
CA ASN A 376 -7.34 32.67 37.28
C ASN A 376 -6.74 31.64 38.26
N PRO A 377 -5.70 30.88 37.88
CA PRO A 377 -4.93 30.99 36.64
C PRO A 377 -5.72 30.58 35.39
N SER A 378 -5.40 31.22 34.27
CA SER A 378 -6.07 31.01 32.98
C SER A 378 -5.92 29.56 32.49
N THR A 379 -7.06 28.91 32.24
CA THR A 379 -7.16 27.54 31.74
C THR A 379 -7.78 27.55 30.34
N ILE A 380 -7.17 26.84 29.39
CA ILE A 380 -7.68 26.69 28.02
C ILE A 380 -8.69 25.55 27.99
N TYR A 381 -9.89 25.83 27.50
CA TYR A 381 -10.94 24.84 27.25
C TYR A 381 -11.04 24.62 25.75
N PRO A 382 -10.64 23.44 25.23
CA PRO A 382 -10.72 23.15 23.82
C PRO A 382 -12.19 23.05 23.38
N GLY A 383 -12.51 23.66 22.24
CA GLY A 383 -13.78 23.48 21.56
C GLY A 383 -13.65 22.45 20.43
N TYR A 384 -14.76 21.86 20.03
CA TYR A 384 -14.86 21.07 18.80
C TYR A 384 -16.11 21.48 18.03
N GLN A 385 -16.05 21.36 16.71
CA GLN A 385 -17.16 21.64 15.82
C GLN A 385 -17.28 20.55 14.76
N LEU A 386 -18.41 20.51 14.05
CA LEU A 386 -18.52 19.70 12.85
C LEU A 386 -17.75 20.39 11.73
N ALA A 387 -16.87 19.63 11.06
CA ALA A 387 -16.23 20.04 9.83
C ALA A 387 -17.29 20.34 8.78
N TYR A 388 -17.05 21.39 8.01
CA TYR A 388 -17.95 21.76 6.92
C TYR A 388 -17.92 20.71 5.80
N LEU A 389 -19.09 20.25 5.40
CA LEU A 389 -19.26 19.43 4.19
C LEU A 389 -19.77 20.34 3.05
N PRO A 390 -18.96 20.59 2.01
CA PRO A 390 -19.33 21.43 0.87
C PRO A 390 -20.43 20.85 -0.02
#